data_AF-A0A1H5RH42-F1
#
_entry.id   AF-A0A1H5RH42-F1
#
_cell.length_a   1.000
_cell.length_b   1.000
_cell.length_c   1.000
_cell.angle_alpha   90.00
_cell.angle_beta   90.00
_cell.angle_gamma   90.00
#
_symmetry.space_group_name_H-M   'P 1'
#
loop_
_entity.id
_entity.type
_entity.pdbx_description
1 polymer ?
#
loop_
_entity_poly.entity_id
_entity_poly.type
_entity_poly.pdbx_seq_one_letter_code
_entity_poly.pdbx_strand_id
1 'polypeptide(L)'
;MAKARQISGGGRAVEVPPERLAGWFERFAASHGGNVATDAGPDQVSVTAADGSTATATVPFGPLEEPSVDALVAHALHPRTIALLLVRLGGHSVGIARDGRVEVSRTDRHLVQGRSAAGGWSQQRFARRRAGQARHALRDAAKDAFEVLVPRLSEVDAVVLGGDRRALDELREDRRLAPLFARAEPRVLDVGEPSYAVLEEAAGRALSVLVTLRDG
;
A
#
# COMPACT_ATOMS: atom_id res chain seq x y z
N MET A 1 11.83 8.65 4.26
CA MET A 1 11.71 8.35 2.81
C MET A 1 11.68 6.84 2.65
N ALA A 2 10.65 6.28 2.01
CA ALA A 2 10.69 4.88 1.62
C ALA A 2 11.85 4.67 0.64
N LYS A 3 12.63 3.60 0.86
CA LYS A 3 13.83 3.29 0.08
C LYS A 3 13.44 2.99 -1.38
N ALA A 4 14.16 3.56 -2.34
CA ALA A 4 13.91 3.29 -3.75
C ALA A 4 13.95 1.78 -4.03
N ARG A 5 12.89 1.25 -4.66
CA ARG A 5 12.75 -0.18 -4.96
C ARG A 5 13.00 -0.41 -6.45
N GLN A 6 13.87 -1.35 -6.80
CA GLN A 6 14.05 -1.76 -8.20
C GLN A 6 12.78 -2.41 -8.74
N ILE A 7 12.42 -2.09 -9.99
CA ILE A 7 11.26 -2.65 -10.69
C ILE A 7 11.73 -3.66 -11.75
N SER A 8 10.95 -4.71 -12.01
CA SER A 8 11.26 -5.64 -13.09
C SER A 8 11.15 -4.94 -14.45
N GLY A 9 12.19 -5.02 -15.27
CA GLY A 9 12.23 -4.34 -16.58
C GLY A 9 12.94 -2.98 -16.57
N GLY A 10 13.80 -2.74 -15.57
CA GLY A 10 14.61 -1.53 -15.44
C GLY A 10 13.88 -0.39 -14.72
N GLY A 11 14.63 0.41 -13.95
CA GLY A 11 14.10 1.56 -13.21
C GLY A 11 13.95 1.39 -11.70
N ARG A 12 13.65 2.51 -11.02
CA ARG A 12 13.48 2.60 -9.56
C ARG A 12 12.13 3.24 -9.20
N ALA A 13 11.39 2.63 -8.30
CA ALA A 13 10.17 3.18 -7.72
C ALA A 13 10.47 3.94 -6.44
N VAL A 14 9.87 5.11 -6.25
CA VAL A 14 9.94 5.88 -5.01
C VAL A 14 8.54 6.28 -4.58
N GLU A 15 8.28 6.24 -3.28
CA GLU A 15 7.05 6.80 -2.71
C GLU A 15 7.32 8.28 -2.36
N VAL A 16 6.57 9.18 -2.97
CA VAL A 16 6.67 10.62 -2.77
C VAL A 16 5.45 11.09 -1.98
N PRO A 17 5.62 11.62 -0.75
CA PRO A 17 4.52 12.21 0.00
C PRO A 17 3.88 13.37 -0.78
N PRO A 18 2.54 13.57 -0.67
CA PRO A 18 1.83 14.61 -1.42
C PRO A 18 2.47 16.00 -1.35
N GLU A 19 2.88 16.42 -0.15
CA GLU A 19 3.46 17.73 0.11
C GLU A 19 4.84 17.93 -0.53
N ARG A 20 5.49 16.85 -0.98
CA ARG A 20 6.80 16.89 -1.64
C ARG A 20 6.70 16.74 -3.15
N LEU A 21 5.52 16.44 -3.69
CA LEU A 21 5.37 16.00 -5.08
C LEU A 21 5.77 17.07 -6.09
N ALA A 22 5.27 18.30 -5.93
CA ALA A 22 5.59 19.44 -6.81
C ALA A 22 7.11 19.67 -6.88
N GLY A 23 7.74 19.92 -5.73
CA GLY A 23 9.18 20.14 -5.67
C GLY A 23 10.01 18.90 -6.06
N TRP A 24 9.45 17.69 -5.99
CA TRP A 24 10.10 16.49 -6.49
C TRP A 24 10.21 16.49 -8.01
N PHE A 25 9.13 16.83 -8.73
CA PHE A 25 9.15 16.96 -10.19
C PHE A 25 10.06 18.09 -10.68
N GLU A 26 10.06 19.23 -9.99
CA GLU A 26 10.98 20.34 -10.27
C GLU A 26 12.44 19.90 -10.18
N ARG A 27 12.81 19.22 -9.08
CA ARG A 27 14.18 18.71 -8.88
C ARG A 27 14.54 17.62 -9.89
N PHE A 28 13.59 16.76 -10.26
CA PHE A 28 13.79 15.76 -11.30
C PHE A 28 14.16 16.44 -12.63
N ALA A 29 13.35 17.39 -13.10
CA ALA A 29 13.62 18.12 -14.33
C ALA A 29 14.97 18.86 -14.27
N ALA A 30 15.25 19.60 -13.19
CA ALA A 30 16.50 20.34 -13.04
C ALA A 30 17.75 19.44 -13.06
N SER A 31 17.66 18.22 -12.51
CA SER A 31 18.79 17.29 -12.43
C SER A 31 19.07 16.55 -13.75
N HIS A 32 18.12 16.57 -14.69
CA HIS A 32 18.16 15.80 -15.95
C HIS A 32 18.09 16.70 -17.20
N GLY A 33 18.60 17.94 -17.08
CA GLY A 33 18.73 18.88 -18.19
C GLY A 33 17.45 19.64 -18.59
N GLY A 34 16.41 19.58 -17.78
CA GLY A 34 15.11 20.24 -18.00
C GLY A 34 14.01 19.28 -18.43
N ASN A 35 12.75 19.70 -18.26
CA ASN A 35 11.58 18.96 -18.75
C ASN A 35 11.38 19.25 -20.24
N VAL A 36 11.26 18.19 -21.05
CA VAL A 36 11.10 18.30 -22.51
C VAL A 36 9.72 17.83 -22.96
N ALA A 37 9.08 16.92 -22.23
CA ALA A 37 7.72 16.47 -22.53
C ALA A 37 6.96 16.02 -21.28
N THR A 38 5.64 16.21 -21.30
CA THR A 38 4.74 15.66 -20.29
C THR A 38 3.59 14.95 -20.99
N ASP A 39 3.42 13.67 -20.65
CA ASP A 39 2.30 12.83 -21.06
C ASP A 39 1.42 12.59 -19.84
N ALA A 40 0.24 13.20 -19.81
CA ALA A 40 -0.66 13.13 -18.68
C ALA A 40 -1.96 12.41 -19.07
N GLY A 41 -2.29 11.37 -18.32
CA GLY A 41 -3.52 10.61 -18.45
C GLY A 41 -4.26 10.47 -17.11
N PRO A 42 -5.48 9.93 -17.14
CA PRO A 42 -6.33 9.81 -15.95
C PRO A 42 -5.71 8.97 -14.82
N ASP A 43 -4.90 7.96 -15.17
CA ASP A 43 -4.34 7.01 -14.22
C ASP A 43 -2.83 7.16 -14.00
N GLN A 44 -2.16 7.97 -14.83
CA GLN A 44 -0.72 8.21 -14.72
C GLN A 44 -0.30 9.55 -15.33
N VAL A 45 0.75 10.14 -14.79
CA VAL A 45 1.41 11.32 -15.36
C VAL A 45 2.90 11.02 -15.52
N SER A 46 3.41 11.16 -16.74
CA SER A 46 4.80 10.90 -17.09
C SER A 46 5.50 12.17 -17.54
N VAL A 47 6.68 12.44 -16.97
CA VAL A 47 7.56 13.54 -17.35
C VAL A 47 8.83 12.97 -17.97
N THR A 48 9.20 13.45 -19.15
CA THR A 48 10.44 13.10 -19.85
C THR A 48 11.40 14.26 -19.83
N ALA A 49 12.61 14.01 -19.33
CA ALA A 49 13.67 15.00 -19.24
C ALA A 49 14.56 15.04 -20.50
N ALA A 50 15.44 16.04 -20.59
CA ALA A 50 16.28 16.27 -21.76
C ALA A 50 17.32 15.17 -22.02
N ASP A 51 17.77 14.49 -20.98
CA ASP A 51 18.65 13.33 -21.09
C ASP A 51 17.92 12.02 -21.43
N GLY A 52 16.61 12.06 -21.67
CA GLY A 52 15.79 10.89 -21.99
C GLY A 52 15.21 10.17 -20.76
N SER A 53 15.63 10.52 -19.55
CA SER A 53 15.10 9.93 -18.33
C SER A 53 13.62 10.24 -18.16
N THR A 54 12.86 9.28 -17.62
CA THR A 54 11.42 9.41 -17.41
C THR A 54 11.03 9.23 -15.95
N ALA A 55 10.05 10.01 -15.50
CA ALA A 55 9.40 9.90 -14.21
C ALA A 55 7.90 9.72 -14.41
N THR A 56 7.40 8.50 -14.17
CA THR A 56 5.99 8.16 -14.30
C THR A 56 5.35 8.01 -12.92
N ALA A 57 4.47 8.93 -12.57
CA ALA A 57 3.65 8.87 -11.36
C ALA A 57 2.34 8.14 -11.64
N THR A 58 2.02 7.14 -10.83
CA THR A 58 0.69 6.52 -10.81
C THR A 58 -0.26 7.43 -10.03
N VAL A 59 -1.42 7.77 -10.60
CA VAL A 59 -2.46 8.56 -9.93
C VAL A 59 -3.08 7.70 -8.82
N PRO A 60 -2.95 8.07 -7.53
CA PRO A 60 -3.64 7.35 -6.46
C PRO A 60 -5.12 7.75 -6.44
N PHE A 61 -6.04 6.84 -6.12
CA PHE A 61 -7.47 7.17 -5.97
C PHE A 61 -8.08 7.84 -7.22
N GLY A 62 -7.67 7.37 -8.41
CA GLY A 62 -8.02 7.98 -9.70
C GLY A 62 -9.50 7.81 -10.10
N PRO A 63 -9.89 8.34 -11.27
CA PRO A 63 -9.04 9.01 -12.27
C PRO A 63 -8.85 10.52 -12.01
N LEU A 64 -7.86 11.14 -12.67
CA LEU A 64 -7.81 12.59 -12.87
C LEU A 64 -8.77 13.03 -13.98
N GLU A 65 -9.55 14.09 -13.74
CA GLU A 65 -10.47 14.65 -14.74
C GLU A 65 -9.75 15.47 -15.82
N GLU A 66 -8.81 16.32 -15.42
CA GLU A 66 -7.99 17.15 -16.31
C GLU A 66 -6.50 16.86 -16.07
N PRO A 67 -5.94 15.81 -16.71
CA PRO A 67 -4.61 15.31 -16.38
C PRO A 67 -3.50 16.34 -16.64
N SER A 68 -2.76 16.65 -15.58
CA SER A 68 -1.54 17.44 -15.61
C SER A 68 -0.70 17.16 -14.35
N VAL A 69 0.54 17.64 -14.32
CA VAL A 69 1.36 17.55 -13.08
C VAL A 69 0.70 18.34 -11.95
N ASP A 70 0.19 19.54 -12.23
CA ASP A 70 -0.47 20.38 -11.22
C ASP A 70 -1.77 19.76 -10.71
N ALA A 71 -2.58 19.17 -11.61
CA ALA A 71 -3.77 18.43 -11.22
C ALA A 71 -3.44 17.20 -10.36
N LEU A 72 -2.36 16.46 -10.68
CA LEU A 72 -1.88 15.36 -9.85
C LEU A 72 -1.47 15.84 -8.45
N VAL A 73 -0.76 16.97 -8.35
CA VAL A 73 -0.36 17.55 -7.05
C VAL A 73 -1.58 17.95 -6.24
N ALA A 74 -2.52 18.68 -6.84
CA ALA A 74 -3.76 19.08 -6.18
C ALA A 74 -4.58 17.86 -5.73
N HIS A 75 -4.68 16.84 -6.60
CA HIS A 75 -5.37 15.59 -6.30
C HIS A 75 -4.71 14.83 -5.14
N ALA A 76 -3.38 14.74 -5.11
CA ALA A 76 -2.65 14.08 -4.03
C ALA A 76 -2.80 14.80 -2.70
N LEU A 77 -2.90 16.14 -2.70
CA LEU A 77 -3.10 16.96 -1.51
C LEU A 77 -4.54 16.98 -0.98
N HIS A 78 -5.51 16.46 -1.75
CA HIS A 78 -6.88 16.37 -1.28
C HIS A 78 -6.97 15.49 0.00
N PRO A 79 -7.50 16.03 1.12
CA PRO A 79 -7.64 15.26 2.35
C PRO A 79 -8.53 14.03 2.14
N ARG A 80 -8.09 12.87 2.62
CA ARG A 80 -8.83 11.61 2.45
C ARG A 80 -8.98 10.83 3.75
N THR A 81 -10.08 10.10 3.83
CA THR A 81 -10.35 9.08 4.84
C THR A 81 -10.11 7.71 4.21
N ILE A 82 -9.18 6.94 4.76
CA ILE A 82 -8.72 5.66 4.19
C ILE A 82 -8.95 4.54 5.20
N ALA A 83 -9.59 3.45 4.76
CA ALA A 83 -9.59 2.19 5.49
C ALA A 83 -8.32 1.40 5.17
N LEU A 84 -7.67 0.87 6.21
CA LEU A 84 -6.41 0.13 6.12
C LEU A 84 -6.61 -1.30 6.62
N LEU A 85 -6.16 -2.28 5.82
CA LEU A 85 -6.06 -3.68 6.22
C LEU A 85 -4.62 -4.17 6.03
N LEU A 86 -3.90 -4.34 7.14
CA LEU A 86 -2.52 -4.82 7.17
C LEU A 86 -2.50 -6.25 7.74
N VAL A 87 -1.94 -7.19 6.99
CA VAL A 87 -1.87 -8.59 7.43
C VAL A 87 -0.52 -9.22 7.13
N ARG A 88 0.06 -9.89 8.11
CA ARG A 88 1.20 -10.79 7.95
C ARG A 88 0.95 -12.05 8.77
N LEU A 89 1.81 -13.05 8.61
CA LEU A 89 1.64 -14.33 9.30
C LEU A 89 1.63 -14.20 10.84
N GLY A 90 2.33 -13.22 11.41
CA GLY A 90 2.43 -13.02 12.86
C GLY A 90 1.40 -12.07 13.46
N GLY A 91 0.49 -11.49 12.68
CA GLY A 91 -0.49 -10.51 13.18
C GLY A 91 -1.19 -9.71 12.08
N HIS A 92 -2.19 -8.95 12.49
CA HIS A 92 -2.91 -8.00 11.63
C HIS A 92 -3.16 -6.69 12.35
N SER A 93 -3.35 -5.64 11.57
CA SER A 93 -3.80 -4.35 12.04
C SER A 93 -4.81 -3.79 11.05
N VAL A 94 -5.96 -3.36 11.55
CA VAL A 94 -7.01 -2.72 10.77
C VAL A 94 -7.28 -1.34 11.35
N GLY A 95 -7.63 -0.38 10.50
CA GLY A 95 -8.01 0.93 10.99
C GLY A 95 -8.57 1.86 9.93
N ILE A 96 -9.05 3.01 10.38
CA ILE A 96 -9.46 4.13 9.55
C ILE A 96 -8.56 5.29 9.90
N ALA A 97 -8.01 5.92 8.87
CA ALA A 97 -7.16 7.09 9.01
C ALA A 97 -7.70 8.25 8.19
N ARG A 98 -7.69 9.45 8.77
CA ARG A 98 -8.01 10.70 8.10
C ARG A 98 -6.74 11.49 7.92
N ASP A 99 -6.41 11.81 6.67
CA ASP A 99 -5.22 12.59 6.30
C ASP A 99 -3.93 12.06 6.97
N GLY A 100 -3.75 10.74 6.91
CA GLY A 100 -2.59 10.05 7.47
C GLY A 100 -2.62 9.84 8.99
N ARG A 101 -3.67 10.25 9.70
CA ARG A 101 -3.82 10.06 11.15
C ARG A 101 -4.87 9.00 11.46
N VAL A 102 -4.48 7.99 12.23
CA VAL A 102 -5.37 6.88 12.61
C VAL A 102 -6.41 7.36 13.64
N GLU A 103 -7.69 7.20 13.34
CA GLU A 103 -8.81 7.57 14.22
C GLU A 103 -9.43 6.35 14.90
N VAL A 104 -9.48 5.22 14.19
CA VAL A 104 -9.99 3.94 14.69
C VAL A 104 -8.97 2.88 14.36
N SER A 105 -8.67 1.98 15.30
CA SER A 105 -7.80 0.86 15.04
C SER A 105 -8.12 -0.37 15.88
N ARG A 106 -7.70 -1.53 15.37
CA ARG A 106 -7.61 -2.77 16.11
C ARG A 106 -6.39 -3.54 15.61
N THR A 107 -5.60 -4.07 16.53
CA THR A 107 -4.39 -4.85 16.22
C THR A 107 -4.42 -6.11 17.04
N ASP A 108 -4.12 -7.24 16.41
CA ASP A 108 -3.86 -8.51 17.09
C ASP A 108 -2.53 -9.12 16.60
N ARG A 109 -1.92 -9.93 17.46
CA ARG A 109 -0.67 -10.62 17.19
C ARG A 109 -0.83 -12.10 17.49
N HIS A 110 -0.33 -12.92 16.58
CA HIS A 110 -0.39 -14.38 16.67
C HIS A 110 1.02 -14.95 16.81
N LEU A 111 1.23 -15.73 17.88
CA LEU A 111 2.49 -16.45 18.10
C LEU A 111 2.60 -17.63 17.12
N VAL A 112 3.05 -17.36 15.90
CA VAL A 112 3.36 -18.41 14.92
C VAL A 112 4.79 -18.87 15.12
N GLN A 113 4.95 -20.13 15.53
CA GLN A 113 6.26 -20.74 15.77
C GLN A 113 7.07 -20.74 14.45
N GLY A 114 8.33 -20.30 14.53
CA GLY A 114 9.26 -20.25 13.40
C GLY A 114 9.56 -21.64 12.81
N ARG A 115 10.16 -21.67 11.61
CA ARG A 115 10.56 -22.92 10.96
C ARG A 115 11.82 -23.46 11.67
N SER A 116 11.71 -24.61 12.34
CA SER A 116 12.87 -25.30 12.94
C SER A 116 13.63 -26.10 11.88
N ALA A 117 14.97 -25.97 11.85
CA ALA A 117 15.85 -26.64 10.89
C ALA A 117 16.12 -28.14 11.17
N ALA A 118 15.58 -28.71 12.26
CA ALA A 118 15.82 -30.10 12.64
C ALA A 118 14.91 -31.07 11.88
N GLY A 119 15.48 -31.97 11.08
CA GLY A 119 14.82 -33.08 10.36
C GLY A 119 14.20 -34.12 11.29
N GLY A 120 13.06 -34.71 10.93
CA GLY A 120 12.49 -35.86 11.63
C GLY A 120 10.96 -35.95 11.62
N TRP A 121 10.43 -37.04 12.17
CA TRP A 121 8.98 -37.34 12.29
C TRP A 121 8.19 -36.26 13.04
N SER A 122 8.87 -35.45 13.87
CA SER A 122 8.32 -34.27 14.54
C SER A 122 8.02 -33.09 13.59
N GLN A 123 8.68 -32.98 12.43
CA GLN A 123 8.46 -31.89 11.48
C GLN A 123 7.04 -31.87 10.91
N GLN A 124 6.44 -33.02 10.61
CA GLN A 124 5.09 -33.07 10.06
C GLN A 124 4.05 -32.52 11.06
N ARG A 125 4.23 -32.81 12.35
CA ARG A 125 3.36 -32.27 13.42
C ARG A 125 3.53 -30.75 13.58
N PHE A 126 4.77 -30.23 13.53
CA PHE A 126 5.03 -28.78 13.58
C PHE A 126 4.51 -28.05 12.35
N ALA A 127 4.63 -28.63 11.15
CA ALA A 127 4.09 -28.08 9.92
C ALA A 127 2.55 -27.97 9.98
N ARG A 128 1.85 -29.03 10.43
CA ARG A 128 0.40 -29.00 10.61
C ARG A 128 -0.04 -27.97 11.64
N ARG A 129 0.67 -27.85 12.77
CA ARG A 129 0.37 -26.84 13.81
C ARG A 129 0.54 -25.42 13.28
N ARG A 130 1.62 -25.12 12.54
CA ARG A 130 1.82 -23.80 11.89
C ARG A 130 0.73 -23.48 10.89
N ALA A 131 0.33 -24.44 10.06
CA ALA A 131 -0.80 -24.26 9.14
C ALA A 131 -2.12 -24.01 9.88
N GLY A 132 -2.35 -24.67 11.02
CA GLY A 132 -3.50 -24.40 11.88
C GLY A 132 -3.47 -23.00 12.51
N GLN A 133 -2.32 -22.56 13.00
CA GLN A 133 -2.13 -21.22 13.57
C GLN A 133 -2.33 -20.13 12.52
N ALA A 134 -1.78 -20.31 11.30
CA ALA A 134 -1.96 -19.38 10.19
C ALA A 134 -3.45 -19.20 9.85
N ARG A 135 -4.21 -20.29 9.75
CA ARG A 135 -5.66 -20.23 9.50
C ARG A 135 -6.43 -19.56 10.61
N HIS A 136 -6.04 -19.76 11.87
CA HIS A 136 -6.68 -19.08 13.00
C HIS A 136 -6.42 -17.56 12.93
N ALA A 137 -5.16 -17.18 12.72
CA ALA A 137 -4.74 -15.79 12.56
C ALA A 137 -5.54 -15.08 11.45
N LEU A 138 -5.70 -15.73 10.30
CA LEU A 138 -6.47 -15.15 9.19
C LEU A 138 -7.97 -15.06 9.48
N ARG A 139 -8.54 -15.98 10.27
CA ARG A 139 -9.93 -15.86 10.73
C ARG A 139 -10.13 -14.68 11.68
N ASP A 140 -9.18 -14.45 12.58
CA ASP A 140 -9.21 -13.30 13.49
C ASP A 140 -9.06 -11.99 12.71
N ALA A 141 -8.14 -11.94 11.76
CA ALA A 141 -7.98 -10.82 10.83
C ALA A 141 -9.26 -10.54 10.03
N ALA A 142 -9.91 -11.59 9.51
CA ALA A 142 -11.16 -11.45 8.76
C ALA A 142 -12.30 -10.92 9.65
N LYS A 143 -12.39 -11.42 10.89
CA LYS A 143 -13.36 -10.95 11.88
C LYS A 143 -13.15 -9.47 12.19
N ASP A 144 -11.92 -9.08 12.48
CA ASP A 144 -11.58 -7.70 12.84
C ASP A 144 -11.78 -6.73 11.66
N ALA A 145 -11.39 -7.12 10.45
CA ALA A 145 -11.66 -6.35 9.24
C ALA A 145 -13.17 -6.18 9.02
N PHE A 146 -13.95 -7.25 9.21
CA PHE A 146 -15.40 -7.19 9.08
C PHE A 146 -16.03 -6.29 10.15
N GLU A 147 -15.66 -6.42 11.42
CA GLU A 147 -16.27 -5.64 12.50
C GLU A 147 -15.86 -4.15 12.49
N VAL A 148 -14.63 -3.85 12.09
CA VAL A 148 -14.08 -2.48 12.16
C VAL A 148 -14.31 -1.71 10.86
N LEU A 149 -14.04 -2.32 9.71
CA LEU A 149 -13.96 -1.61 8.43
C LEU A 149 -15.27 -1.66 7.66
N VAL A 150 -15.90 -2.84 7.53
CA VAL A 150 -17.08 -3.02 6.68
C VAL A 150 -18.25 -2.08 7.05
N PRO A 151 -18.63 -1.90 8.33
CA PRO A 151 -19.68 -0.97 8.73
C PRO A 151 -19.42 0.49 8.36
N ARG A 152 -18.16 0.87 8.15
CA ARG A 152 -17.73 2.25 7.91
C ARG A 152 -17.26 2.47 6.47
N LEU A 153 -17.44 1.50 5.58
CA LEU A 153 -16.99 1.65 4.19
C LEU A 153 -17.61 2.88 3.51
N SER A 154 -18.86 3.21 3.79
CA SER A 154 -19.51 4.41 3.22
C SER A 154 -18.87 5.74 3.67
N GLU A 155 -18.05 5.73 4.71
CA GLU A 155 -17.40 6.92 5.29
C GLU A 155 -15.97 7.13 4.77
N VAL A 156 -15.40 6.13 4.07
CA VAL A 156 -14.02 6.20 3.55
C VAL A 156 -14.03 6.49 2.06
N ASP A 157 -13.01 7.19 1.59
CA ASP A 157 -12.78 7.47 0.17
C ASP A 157 -12.17 6.24 -0.52
N ALA A 158 -11.28 5.53 0.17
CA ALA A 158 -10.55 4.39 -0.38
C ALA A 158 -10.24 3.30 0.66
N VAL A 159 -9.91 2.10 0.16
CA VAL A 159 -9.36 1.00 0.96
C VAL A 159 -7.93 0.73 0.50
N VAL A 160 -6.97 0.70 1.43
CA VAL A 160 -5.57 0.37 1.14
C VAL A 160 -5.17 -0.88 1.91
N LEU A 161 -4.56 -1.81 1.19
CA LEU A 161 -4.11 -3.10 1.72
C LEU A 161 -2.60 -3.07 1.98
N GLY A 162 -2.13 -3.88 2.91
CA GLY A 162 -0.69 -4.04 3.15
C GLY A 162 -0.30 -5.39 3.73
N GLY A 163 0.94 -5.79 3.47
CA GLY A 163 1.57 -6.97 4.05
C GLY A 163 1.68 -8.16 3.08
N ASP A 164 1.39 -9.36 3.56
CA ASP A 164 1.58 -10.60 2.81
C ASP A 164 0.47 -10.82 1.79
N ARG A 165 0.84 -10.92 0.50
CA ARG A 165 -0.14 -11.10 -0.59
C ARG A 165 -0.94 -12.39 -0.47
N ARG A 166 -0.34 -13.50 -0.02
CA ARG A 166 -1.07 -14.77 0.12
C ARG A 166 -2.09 -14.70 1.24
N ALA A 167 -1.75 -14.04 2.34
CA ALA A 167 -2.70 -13.76 3.41
C ALA A 167 -3.86 -12.88 2.93
N LEU A 168 -3.58 -11.84 2.15
CA LEU A 168 -4.63 -10.99 1.54
C LEU A 168 -5.51 -11.77 0.56
N ASP A 169 -4.93 -12.66 -0.24
CA ASP A 169 -5.68 -13.53 -1.16
C ASP A 169 -6.60 -14.49 -0.40
N GLU A 170 -6.13 -15.08 0.70
CA GLU A 170 -6.97 -15.95 1.56
C GLU A 170 -8.10 -15.14 2.25
N LEU A 171 -7.82 -13.91 2.71
CA LEU A 171 -8.87 -13.03 3.23
C LEU A 171 -9.92 -12.65 2.17
N ARG A 172 -9.52 -12.54 0.90
CA ARG A 172 -10.43 -12.23 -0.22
C ARG A 172 -11.46 -13.34 -0.46
N GLU A 173 -11.20 -14.56 0.00
CA GLU A 173 -12.15 -15.68 -0.07
C GLU A 173 -13.32 -15.52 0.92
N ASP A 174 -13.20 -14.69 1.96
CA ASP A 174 -14.30 -14.39 2.87
C ASP A 174 -15.31 -13.44 2.21
N ARG A 175 -16.48 -13.99 1.85
CA ARG A 175 -17.57 -13.25 1.20
C ARG A 175 -18.03 -12.00 1.97
N ARG A 176 -17.84 -11.96 3.30
CA ARG A 176 -18.22 -10.79 4.12
C ARG A 176 -17.31 -9.60 3.86
N LEU A 177 -16.09 -9.83 3.37
CA LEU A 177 -15.11 -8.80 3.02
C LEU A 177 -15.16 -8.40 1.54
N ALA A 178 -16.04 -9.00 0.73
CA ALA A 178 -16.14 -8.69 -0.70
C ALA A 178 -16.32 -7.17 -0.98
N PRO A 179 -17.16 -6.41 -0.24
CA PRO A 179 -17.28 -4.97 -0.45
C PRO A 179 -15.98 -4.20 -0.15
N LEU A 180 -15.20 -4.68 0.82
CA LEU A 180 -13.92 -4.07 1.20
C LEU A 180 -12.88 -4.28 0.10
N PHE A 181 -12.75 -5.52 -0.40
CA PHE A 181 -11.80 -5.83 -1.48
C PHE A 181 -12.21 -5.24 -2.84
N ALA A 182 -13.50 -5.04 -3.09
CA ALA A 182 -14.00 -4.37 -4.30
C ALA A 182 -13.59 -2.89 -4.37
N ARG A 183 -13.34 -2.26 -3.21
CA ARG A 183 -12.89 -0.87 -3.10
C ARG A 183 -11.39 -0.72 -2.84
N ALA A 184 -10.66 -1.83 -2.84
CA ALA A 184 -9.24 -1.82 -2.57
C ALA A 184 -8.46 -1.18 -3.73
N GLU A 185 -7.63 -0.21 -3.40
CA GLU A 185 -6.62 0.31 -4.32
C GLU A 185 -5.72 -0.83 -4.83
N PRO A 186 -5.27 -0.79 -6.09
CA PRO A 186 -4.40 -1.82 -6.66
C PRO A 186 -3.08 -1.99 -5.89
N ARG A 187 -2.60 -0.93 -5.25
CA ARG A 187 -1.33 -0.92 -4.50
C ARG A 187 -1.48 -1.61 -3.15
N VAL A 188 -0.67 -2.65 -2.95
CA VAL A 188 -0.46 -3.28 -1.65
C VAL A 188 0.83 -2.74 -1.01
N LEU A 189 0.72 -2.15 0.18
CA LEU A 189 1.85 -1.62 0.92
C LEU A 189 2.75 -2.74 1.45
N ASP A 190 4.06 -2.60 1.26
CA ASP A 190 5.05 -3.42 1.95
C ASP A 190 5.25 -2.86 3.36
N VAL A 191 4.82 -3.62 4.37
CA VAL A 191 4.80 -3.19 5.78
C VAL A 191 5.52 -4.20 6.66
N GLY A 192 6.08 -3.76 7.78
CA GLY A 192 6.64 -4.66 8.80
C GLY A 192 5.58 -5.52 9.49
N GLU A 193 5.95 -6.15 10.61
CA GLU A 193 5.00 -6.92 11.41
C GLU A 193 3.87 -6.01 11.92
N PRO A 194 2.58 -6.33 11.67
CA PRO A 194 1.49 -5.44 12.00
C PRO A 194 1.46 -5.05 13.49
N SER A 195 1.32 -3.75 13.69
CA SER A 195 1.21 -3.10 14.99
C SER A 195 0.50 -1.76 14.80
N TYR A 196 0.12 -1.11 15.90
CA TYR A 196 -0.40 0.25 15.83
C TYR A 196 0.63 1.21 15.19
N ALA A 197 1.90 1.15 15.57
CA ALA A 197 2.96 2.00 14.99
C ALA A 197 3.13 1.77 13.47
N VAL A 198 3.05 0.51 13.02
CA VAL A 198 3.09 0.19 11.59
C VAL A 198 1.82 0.66 10.87
N LEU A 199 0.66 0.64 11.54
CA LEU A 199 -0.59 1.19 11.00
C LEU A 199 -0.51 2.71 10.82
N GLU A 200 0.07 3.43 11.79
CA GLU A 200 0.32 4.88 11.66
C GLU A 200 1.27 5.20 10.52
N GLU A 201 2.37 4.44 10.36
CA GLU A 201 3.27 4.61 9.21
C GLU A 201 2.53 4.34 7.89
N ALA A 202 1.75 3.26 7.83
CA ALA A 202 0.99 2.89 6.65
C ALA A 202 -0.07 3.95 6.28
N ALA A 203 -0.69 4.60 7.27
CA ALA A 203 -1.66 5.67 7.04
C ALA A 203 -1.04 6.84 6.27
N GLY A 204 0.17 7.28 6.64
CA GLY A 204 0.89 8.30 5.87
C GLY A 204 1.32 7.80 4.48
N ARG A 205 1.83 6.57 4.40
CA ARG A 205 2.31 5.98 3.14
C ARG A 205 1.21 5.68 2.13
N ALA A 206 -0.02 5.46 2.59
CA ALA A 206 -1.20 5.24 1.77
C ALA A 206 -1.51 6.46 0.88
N LEU A 207 -1.19 7.67 1.34
CA LEU A 207 -1.38 8.91 0.60
C LEU A 207 -0.24 9.22 -0.39
N SER A 208 0.91 8.56 -0.25
CA SER A 208 2.07 8.80 -1.13
C SER A 208 1.79 8.39 -2.58
N VAL A 209 2.28 9.20 -3.51
CA VAL A 209 2.29 8.89 -4.94
C VAL A 209 3.47 7.98 -5.26
N LEU A 210 3.22 6.90 -5.99
CA LEU A 210 4.28 6.02 -6.47
C LEU A 210 4.83 6.59 -7.77
N VAL A 211 6.12 6.94 -7.78
CA VAL A 211 6.82 7.42 -8.97
C VAL A 211 7.85 6.41 -9.43
N THR A 212 7.73 5.96 -10.66
CA THR A 212 8.67 5.07 -11.34
C THR A 212 9.62 5.89 -12.19
N LEU A 213 10.92 5.75 -11.92
CA LEU A 213 11.99 6.37 -12.69
C LEU A 213 12.62 5.35 -13.63
N ARG A 214 12.89 5.75 -14.87
CA ARG A 214 13.69 4.98 -15.83
C ARG A 214 14.73 5.89 -16.45
N ASP A 215 15.95 5.40 -16.55
CA ASP A 215 17.06 6.13 -17.18
C ASP A 215 16.89 6.10 -18.71
N GLY A 216 17.38 7.15 -19.38
CA GLY A 216 17.36 7.33 -20.84
C GLY A 216 18.45 6.56 -21.59
#